data_AF-A0AAX0H9M2-F1
#
_entry.id   AF-A0AAX0H9M2-F1
#
_cell.length_a   1.000
_cell.length_b   1.000
_cell.length_c   1.000
_cell.angle_alpha   90.00
_cell.angle_beta   90.00
_cell.angle_gamma   90.00
#
_symmetry.space_group_name_H-M   'P 1'
#
loop_
_entity.id
_entity.type
_entity.pdbx_description
1 polymer ?
#
loop_
_entity_poly.entity_id
_entity_poly.type
_entity_poly.pdbx_seq_one_letter_code
_entity_poly.pdbx_strand_id
1 'polypeptide(L)'
;MCVLNNDQIYDIVADTGIDTFCFIIEKKRALKLLAKLEIKEGLRLTSRNKTIDEYTKKKFAKEYPALSPELDKKCRNRYPFKIRYINFKRGGKSLTNTLIMLENSQSLNELCRKNKKAYGTYVEVVFAGLYQPSREILPKTHKVLKAFLDRFKTAYTDLAKDMTIDDDICNSKENFKKAVADINEGEIWTENKTTHYANDLKDKNIKKVFIYDKYIKETTYHKQRLSTQLKHWKRIEMRVIVKQRWSKYDKKEIWKYNEILDQIAGHYSQLAIFGIYDHMLKKQLAYFEDGRRTLKKGIKFKKLLLTA
;
A
#
# COMPACT_ATOMS: atom_id res chain seq x y z
N MET A 1 0.30 10.40 -32.11
CA MET A 1 -0.18 9.51 -31.02
C MET A 1 -1.68 9.37 -31.17
N CYS A 2 -2.24 8.16 -31.20
CA CYS A 2 -3.69 7.98 -31.09
C CYS A 2 -4.18 8.53 -29.74
N VAL A 3 -5.19 9.38 -29.77
CA VAL A 3 -5.89 9.83 -28.56
C VAL A 3 -6.89 8.73 -28.20
N LEU A 4 -6.76 8.16 -27.01
CA LEU A 4 -7.74 7.21 -26.50
C LEU A 4 -8.93 7.96 -25.90
N ASN A 5 -10.13 7.41 -26.06
CA ASN A 5 -11.32 7.93 -25.39
C ASN A 5 -11.39 7.45 -23.92
N ASN A 6 -12.36 7.98 -23.16
CA ASN A 6 -12.47 7.68 -21.73
C ASN A 6 -12.71 6.20 -21.42
N ASP A 7 -13.54 5.50 -22.21
CA ASP A 7 -13.82 4.08 -22.02
C ASP A 7 -12.56 3.22 -22.25
N GLN A 8 -11.78 3.55 -23.28
CA GLN A 8 -10.50 2.90 -23.55
C GLN A 8 -9.48 3.14 -22.44
N ILE A 9 -9.45 4.34 -21.84
CA ILE A 9 -8.61 4.62 -20.69
C ILE A 9 -9.11 3.86 -19.46
N TYR A 10 -10.43 3.78 -19.25
CA TYR A 10 -11.04 3.00 -18.18
C TYR A 10 -10.64 1.53 -18.28
N ASP A 11 -10.76 0.87 -19.44
CA ASP A 11 -10.37 -0.53 -19.61
C ASP A 11 -8.87 -0.82 -19.35
N ILE A 12 -8.02 0.21 -19.46
CA ILE A 12 -6.59 0.12 -19.15
C ILE A 12 -6.33 0.29 -17.66
N VAL A 13 -6.98 1.28 -17.03
CA VAL A 13 -6.73 1.74 -15.66
C VAL A 13 -7.53 0.93 -14.63
N ALA A 14 -8.81 0.69 -14.92
CA ALA A 14 -9.77 0.13 -13.99
C ALA A 14 -9.46 -1.33 -13.73
N ASP A 15 -8.99 -1.62 -12.52
CA ASP A 15 -8.74 -2.96 -12.01
C ASP A 15 -8.60 -2.86 -10.48
N THR A 16 -8.66 -4.02 -9.83
CA THR A 16 -8.57 -4.15 -8.39
C THR A 16 -7.36 -5.00 -8.01
N GLY A 17 -6.66 -4.63 -6.95
CA GLY A 17 -5.54 -5.43 -6.45
C GLY A 17 -5.22 -5.16 -4.99
N ILE A 18 -4.43 -6.06 -4.42
CA ILE A 18 -3.78 -5.88 -3.12
C ILE A 18 -2.50 -5.07 -3.35
N ASP A 19 -2.42 -3.87 -2.78
CA ASP A 19 -1.25 -2.99 -2.93
C ASP A 19 -0.20 -3.20 -1.86
N THR A 20 -0.62 -3.52 -0.63
CA THR A 20 0.32 -3.60 0.51
C THR A 20 0.04 -4.79 1.40
N PHE A 21 1.12 -5.44 1.86
CA PHE A 21 1.10 -6.36 3.01
C PHE A 21 2.01 -5.84 4.12
N CYS A 22 1.54 -5.96 5.35
CA CYS A 22 2.32 -5.64 6.53
C CYS A 22 2.36 -6.81 7.52
N PHE A 23 3.51 -6.98 8.16
CA PHE A 23 3.77 -7.97 9.20
C PHE A 23 4.36 -7.28 10.42
N ILE A 24 3.87 -7.62 11.62
CA ILE A 24 4.52 -7.25 12.89
C ILE A 24 5.13 -8.52 13.47
N ILE A 25 6.46 -8.55 13.58
CA ILE A 25 7.22 -9.75 13.88
C ILE A 25 8.39 -9.46 14.82
N GLU A 26 8.80 -10.46 15.59
CA GLU A 26 10.05 -10.34 16.35
C GLU A 26 11.23 -10.14 15.40
N LYS A 27 12.06 -9.12 15.69
CA LYS A 27 13.20 -8.73 14.87
C LYS A 27 14.14 -9.90 14.59
N LYS A 28 14.43 -10.73 15.61
CA LYS A 28 15.27 -11.93 15.48
C LYS A 28 14.73 -12.89 14.42
N ARG A 29 13.42 -13.11 14.39
CA ARG A 29 12.76 -14.01 13.42
C ARG A 29 12.75 -13.42 12.01
N ALA A 30 12.51 -12.12 11.89
CA ALA A 30 12.60 -11.39 10.62
C ALA A 30 14.00 -11.55 10.00
N LEU A 31 15.04 -11.22 10.77
CA LEU A 31 16.42 -11.28 10.32
C LEU A 31 16.87 -12.71 9.99
N LYS A 32 16.41 -13.72 10.74
CA LYS A 32 16.67 -15.13 10.42
C LYS A 32 16.05 -15.54 9.09
N LEU A 33 14.83 -15.08 8.78
CA LEU A 33 14.22 -15.35 7.47
C LEU A 33 14.97 -14.62 6.34
N LEU A 34 15.31 -13.34 6.53
CA LEU A 34 16.07 -12.58 5.53
C LEU A 34 17.45 -13.19 5.25
N ALA A 35 18.11 -13.76 6.28
CA ALA A 35 19.37 -14.50 6.11
C ALA A 35 19.16 -15.78 5.29
N LYS A 36 18.13 -16.57 5.61
CA LYS A 36 17.76 -17.78 4.83
C LYS A 36 17.43 -17.47 3.37
N LEU A 37 16.92 -16.27 3.10
CA LEU A 37 16.62 -15.78 1.76
C LEU A 37 17.81 -15.08 1.08
N GLU A 38 18.98 -15.04 1.73
CA GLU A 38 20.22 -14.44 1.19
C GLU A 38 20.05 -12.96 0.79
N ILE A 39 19.22 -12.23 1.55
CA ILE A 39 18.94 -10.81 1.31
C ILE A 39 19.18 -9.94 2.54
N LYS A 40 19.62 -10.53 3.66
CA LYS A 40 19.87 -9.79 4.91
C LYS A 40 20.89 -8.66 4.71
N GLU A 41 21.95 -8.88 3.94
CA GLU A 41 22.98 -7.88 3.64
C GLU A 41 22.44 -6.72 2.77
N GLY A 42 21.32 -6.94 2.09
CA GLY A 42 20.61 -5.91 1.35
C GLY A 42 19.88 -4.90 2.24
N LEU A 43 19.79 -5.14 3.56
CA LEU A 43 19.04 -4.30 4.49
C LEU A 43 19.83 -3.02 4.83
N ARG A 44 19.47 -1.92 4.18
CA ARG A 44 20.18 -0.64 4.20
C ARG A 44 19.37 0.44 4.89
N LEU A 45 20.03 1.48 5.42
CA LEU A 45 19.36 2.70 5.89
C LEU A 45 18.77 3.47 4.70
N THR A 46 17.59 4.09 4.90
CA THR A 46 16.90 4.88 3.86
C THR A 46 17.74 6.03 3.32
N SER A 47 18.60 6.63 4.14
CA SER A 47 19.53 7.70 3.74
C SER A 47 20.42 7.36 2.54
N ARG A 48 20.62 6.07 2.23
CA ARG A 48 21.34 5.62 1.03
C ARG A 48 20.54 5.74 -0.28
N ASN A 49 19.27 6.12 -0.22
CA ASN A 49 18.41 6.34 -1.37
C ASN A 49 17.47 7.52 -1.11
N LYS A 50 17.80 8.68 -1.69
CA LYS A 50 17.08 9.95 -1.48
C LYS A 50 15.58 9.83 -1.69
N THR A 51 15.13 9.12 -2.73
CA THR A 51 13.70 8.97 -3.02
C THR A 51 12.97 8.15 -1.95
N ILE A 52 13.58 7.06 -1.47
CA ILE A 52 13.02 6.26 -0.37
C ILE A 52 13.05 7.08 0.93
N ASP A 53 14.15 7.80 1.20
CA ASP A 53 14.28 8.63 2.39
C ASP A 53 13.21 9.73 2.45
N GLU A 54 13.05 10.51 1.38
CA GLU A 54 12.02 11.56 1.26
C GLU A 54 10.61 10.98 1.45
N TYR A 55 10.30 9.87 0.78
CA TYR A 55 9.00 9.21 0.94
C TYR A 55 8.75 8.78 2.38
N THR A 56 9.72 8.11 2.99
CA THR A 56 9.55 7.56 4.34
C THR A 56 9.45 8.65 5.40
N LYS A 57 10.22 9.73 5.28
CA LYS A 57 10.11 10.92 6.13
C LYS A 57 8.75 11.59 6.01
N LYS A 58 8.20 11.73 4.79
CA LYS A 58 6.85 12.29 4.61
C LYS A 58 5.78 11.36 5.19
N LYS A 59 5.80 10.07 4.83
CA LYS A 59 4.76 9.10 5.23
C LYS A 59 4.75 8.81 6.73
N PHE A 60 5.91 8.75 7.36
CA PHE A 60 6.07 8.43 8.76
C PHE A 60 6.50 9.64 9.59
N ALA A 61 6.18 10.86 9.14
CA ALA A 61 6.61 12.10 9.80
C ALA A 61 6.32 12.12 11.31
N LYS A 62 5.15 11.63 11.72
CA LYS A 62 4.72 11.53 13.12
C LYS A 62 5.59 10.59 13.98
N GLU A 63 6.30 9.65 13.35
CA GLU A 63 7.18 8.68 14.03
C GLU A 63 8.60 9.23 14.21
N TYR A 64 8.98 10.30 13.51
CA TYR A 64 10.33 10.85 13.61
C TYR A 64 10.47 11.71 14.87
N PRO A 65 11.40 11.35 15.77
CA PRO A 65 11.71 12.10 17.00
C PRO A 65 11.97 13.61 16.85
N ALA A 66 12.50 14.03 15.70
CA ALA A 66 12.76 15.43 15.39
C ALA A 66 11.50 16.20 14.95
N LEU A 67 10.45 15.47 14.57
CA LEU A 67 9.19 15.99 14.03
C LEU A 67 8.01 15.76 15.00
N SER A 68 8.22 15.03 16.10
CA SER A 68 7.21 14.70 17.12
C SER A 68 7.74 15.00 18.53
N PRO A 69 7.44 16.19 19.10
CA PRO A 69 7.99 16.67 20.38
C PRO A 69 7.63 15.80 21.59
N GLU A 70 6.54 15.05 21.51
CA GLU A 70 5.87 14.33 22.61
C GLU A 70 6.56 13.02 23.02
N LEU A 71 7.52 12.52 22.23
CA LEU A 71 8.29 11.33 22.58
C LEU A 71 9.31 11.64 23.69
N ASP A 72 9.39 10.81 24.73
CA ASP A 72 10.42 10.94 25.78
C ASP A 72 11.84 10.98 25.17
N LYS A 73 12.57 12.08 25.43
CA LYS A 73 13.94 12.35 24.93
C LYS A 73 14.93 11.22 25.28
N LYS A 74 14.79 10.57 26.44
CA LYS A 74 15.63 9.45 26.88
C LYS A 74 15.32 8.18 26.08
N CYS A 75 14.05 7.92 25.79
CA CYS A 75 13.62 6.83 24.91
C CYS A 75 14.09 7.06 23.46
N ARG A 76 14.03 8.31 22.96
CA ARG A 76 14.51 8.69 21.61
C ARG A 76 15.98 8.35 21.39
N ASN A 77 16.83 8.61 22.36
CA ASN A 77 18.28 8.34 22.24
C ASN A 77 18.61 6.85 22.37
N ARG A 78 17.90 6.13 23.25
CA ARG A 78 18.18 4.71 23.50
C ARG A 78 17.59 3.78 22.43
N TYR A 79 16.42 4.14 21.89
CA TYR A 79 15.68 3.34 20.89
C TYR A 79 15.15 4.22 19.76
N PRO A 80 16.03 4.82 18.94
CA PRO A 80 15.60 5.71 17.88
C PRO A 80 14.75 4.96 16.86
N PHE A 81 13.71 5.63 16.36
CA PHE A 81 12.94 5.18 15.22
C PHE A 81 13.88 5.02 14.02
N LYS A 82 13.85 3.85 13.38
CA LYS A 82 14.69 3.54 12.21
C LYS A 82 13.84 2.93 11.13
N ILE A 83 14.09 3.37 9.91
CA ILE A 83 13.55 2.74 8.72
C ILE A 83 14.74 2.18 7.93
N ARG A 84 14.63 0.90 7.58
CA ARG A 84 15.56 0.20 6.70
C ARG A 84 14.81 -0.34 5.50
N TYR A 85 15.52 -0.61 4.42
CA TYR A 85 14.91 -1.15 3.22
C TYR A 85 15.80 -2.18 2.52
N ILE A 86 15.19 -3.05 1.74
CA ILE A 86 15.84 -3.92 0.76
C ILE A 86 15.20 -3.64 -0.58
N ASN A 87 15.99 -3.22 -1.57
CA ASN A 87 15.51 -3.07 -2.93
C ASN A 87 15.83 -4.33 -3.74
N PHE A 88 14.79 -4.97 -4.27
CA PHE A 88 14.94 -6.15 -5.13
C PHE A 88 15.32 -5.79 -6.57
N LYS A 89 15.16 -4.51 -6.96
CA LYS A 89 15.60 -3.96 -8.24
C LYS A 89 16.81 -3.05 -8.04
N ARG A 90 17.96 -3.40 -8.65
CA ARG A 90 19.15 -2.54 -8.60
C ARG A 90 18.82 -1.14 -9.13
N GLY A 91 19.19 -0.11 -8.39
CA GLY A 91 18.94 1.29 -8.76
C GLY A 91 17.48 1.75 -8.70
N GLY A 92 16.57 0.95 -8.12
CA GLY A 92 15.16 1.32 -8.04
C GLY A 92 14.93 2.58 -7.17
N LYS A 93 14.19 3.55 -7.71
CA LYS A 93 13.75 4.76 -7.00
C LYS A 93 12.30 4.66 -6.50
N SER A 94 11.68 3.49 -6.61
CA SER A 94 10.28 3.24 -6.24
C SER A 94 10.15 2.35 -5.02
N LEU A 95 9.00 2.45 -4.36
CA LEU A 95 8.56 1.51 -3.32
C LEU A 95 8.21 0.14 -3.89
N THR A 96 7.74 0.11 -5.14
CA THR A 96 7.61 -1.13 -5.90
C THR A 96 8.94 -1.87 -5.89
N ASN A 97 8.90 -3.18 -5.65
CA ASN A 97 10.08 -4.04 -5.48
C ASN A 97 10.97 -3.69 -4.28
N THR A 98 10.41 -3.06 -3.24
CA THR A 98 11.13 -2.75 -2.01
C THR A 98 10.43 -3.37 -0.81
N LEU A 99 11.21 -4.01 0.07
CA LEU A 99 10.80 -4.35 1.43
C LEU A 99 11.23 -3.22 2.36
N ILE A 100 10.33 -2.73 3.19
CA ILE A 100 10.60 -1.71 4.21
C ILE A 100 10.52 -2.36 5.58
N MET A 101 11.47 -2.07 6.46
CA MET A 101 11.50 -2.51 7.85
C MET A 101 11.52 -1.29 8.76
N LEU A 102 10.49 -1.14 9.58
CA LEU A 102 10.39 -0.11 10.60
C LEU A 102 10.77 -0.70 11.95
N GLU A 103 11.61 0.02 12.69
CA GLU A 103 12.05 -0.32 14.03
C GLU A 103 11.69 0.82 14.98
N ASN A 104 11.20 0.49 16.18
CA ASN A 104 10.89 1.44 17.26
C ASN A 104 9.88 2.54 16.88
N SER A 105 8.90 2.25 16.02
CA SER A 105 7.72 3.13 15.91
C SER A 105 6.96 3.17 17.24
N GLN A 106 6.15 4.20 17.42
CA GLN A 106 5.30 4.34 18.60
C GLN A 106 4.44 3.08 18.81
N SER A 107 3.78 2.60 17.75
CA SER A 107 2.95 1.38 17.79
C SER A 107 3.73 0.12 18.20
N LEU A 108 4.99 -0.03 17.75
CA LEU A 108 5.85 -1.13 18.13
C LEU A 108 6.29 -1.03 19.59
N ASN A 109 6.57 0.18 20.08
CA ASN A 109 6.96 0.42 21.46
C ASN A 109 5.78 0.16 22.42
N GLU A 110 4.57 0.59 22.06
CA GLU A 110 3.32 0.27 22.78
C GLU A 110 3.10 -1.25 22.84
N LEU A 111 3.30 -1.95 21.71
CA LEU A 111 3.23 -3.42 21.69
C LEU A 111 4.28 -4.08 22.58
N CYS A 112 5.50 -3.54 22.62
CA CYS A 112 6.54 -4.01 23.53
C CYS A 112 6.13 -3.84 24.99
N ARG A 113 5.60 -2.66 25.38
CA ARG A 113 5.07 -2.39 26.74
C ARG A 113 3.96 -3.38 27.10
N LYS A 114 2.96 -3.50 26.24
CA LYS A 114 1.81 -4.41 26.42
C LYS A 114 2.25 -5.85 26.64
N ASN A 115 3.27 -6.30 25.91
CA ASN A 115 3.77 -7.67 25.98
C ASN A 115 4.94 -7.86 26.97
N LYS A 116 5.27 -6.85 27.78
CA LYS A 116 6.41 -6.87 28.72
C LYS A 116 7.73 -7.29 28.04
N LYS A 117 7.99 -6.76 26.84
CA LYS A 117 9.22 -6.98 26.07
C LYS A 117 10.06 -5.70 25.99
N ALA A 118 11.37 -5.85 25.82
CA ALA A 118 12.26 -4.73 25.58
C ALA A 118 11.93 -4.03 24.25
N TYR A 119 12.13 -2.71 24.17
CA TYR A 119 11.98 -1.98 22.91
C TYR A 119 12.94 -2.52 21.84
N GLY A 120 12.53 -2.44 20.59
CA GLY A 120 13.25 -3.06 19.47
C GLY A 120 13.08 -4.58 19.35
N THR A 121 12.28 -5.22 20.23
CA THR A 121 11.93 -6.64 20.10
C THR A 121 11.14 -6.91 18.82
N TYR A 122 10.17 -6.04 18.51
CA TYR A 122 9.33 -6.15 17.31
C TYR A 122 9.78 -5.20 16.21
N VAL A 123 9.53 -5.59 14.97
CA VAL A 123 9.66 -4.76 13.77
C VAL A 123 8.39 -4.86 12.94
N GLU A 124 8.10 -3.80 12.20
CA GLU A 124 7.09 -3.81 11.15
C GLU A 124 7.79 -4.03 9.81
N VAL A 125 7.36 -5.04 9.06
CA VAL A 125 7.85 -5.32 7.70
C VAL A 125 6.73 -5.06 6.71
N VAL A 126 6.97 -4.14 5.77
CA VAL A 126 5.99 -3.68 4.80
C VAL A 126 6.47 -3.99 3.38
N PHE A 127 5.61 -4.64 2.61
CA PHE A 127 5.70 -4.75 1.16
C PHE A 127 4.62 -3.84 0.58
N ALA A 128 5.00 -2.75 -0.07
CA ALA A 128 4.07 -1.78 -0.64
C ALA A 128 4.25 -1.67 -2.15
N GLY A 129 3.24 -1.14 -2.86
CA GLY A 129 3.31 -1.01 -4.31
C GLY A 129 3.25 -2.35 -5.03
N LEU A 130 2.51 -3.31 -4.48
CA LEU A 130 2.23 -4.63 -5.07
C LEU A 130 1.10 -4.58 -6.10
N TYR A 131 0.39 -3.45 -6.21
CA TYR A 131 -0.58 -3.18 -7.25
C TYR A 131 -0.25 -1.86 -7.95
N GLN A 132 0.58 -1.95 -8.99
CA GLN A 132 1.07 -0.79 -9.74
C GLN A 132 0.98 -1.06 -11.24
N PRO A 133 -0.10 -0.61 -11.90
CA PRO A 133 -0.30 -0.84 -13.33
C PRO A 133 0.85 -0.28 -14.21
N SER A 134 1.50 0.80 -13.75
CA SER A 134 2.61 1.46 -14.44
C SER A 134 4.00 0.83 -14.22
N ARG A 135 4.12 -0.19 -13.36
CA ARG A 135 5.43 -0.76 -12.98
C ARG A 135 5.43 -2.28 -12.92
N GLU A 136 6.55 -2.87 -13.35
CA GLU A 136 6.78 -4.30 -13.20
C GLU A 136 7.14 -4.65 -11.74
N ILE A 137 6.51 -5.70 -11.22
CA ILE A 137 6.89 -6.34 -9.96
C ILE A 137 7.79 -7.54 -10.28
N LEU A 138 8.97 -7.57 -9.68
CA LEU A 138 9.97 -8.57 -9.93
C LEU A 138 9.57 -9.90 -9.28
N PRO A 139 9.86 -11.06 -9.93
CA PRO A 139 9.65 -12.37 -9.33
C PRO A 139 10.30 -12.53 -7.95
N LYS A 140 11.47 -11.90 -7.74
CA LYS A 140 12.16 -11.91 -6.43
C LYS A 140 11.32 -11.27 -5.33
N THR A 141 10.59 -10.19 -5.62
CA THR A 141 9.70 -9.53 -4.66
C THR A 141 8.58 -10.46 -4.24
N HIS A 142 7.95 -11.12 -5.21
CA HIS A 142 6.88 -12.08 -4.95
C HIS A 142 7.37 -13.33 -4.21
N LYS A 143 8.57 -13.85 -4.53
CA LYS A 143 9.19 -14.98 -3.82
C LYS A 143 9.42 -14.64 -2.34
N VAL A 144 9.97 -13.45 -2.06
CA VAL A 144 10.22 -13.00 -0.69
C VAL A 144 8.90 -12.76 0.05
N LEU A 145 7.92 -12.10 -0.56
CA LEU A 145 6.59 -11.89 0.02
C LEU A 145 5.92 -13.23 0.38
N LYS A 146 5.94 -14.23 -0.52
CA LYS A 146 5.38 -15.56 -0.27
C LYS A 146 6.01 -16.21 0.98
N ALA A 147 7.33 -16.12 1.11
CA ALA A 147 8.04 -16.65 2.28
C ALA A 147 7.60 -15.98 3.60
N PHE A 148 7.20 -14.70 3.57
CA PHE A 148 6.61 -14.02 4.73
C PHE A 148 5.17 -14.47 4.99
N LEU A 149 4.33 -14.52 3.95
CA LEU A 149 2.92 -14.96 4.04
C LEU A 149 2.78 -16.38 4.61
N ASP A 150 3.71 -17.27 4.24
CA ASP A 150 3.71 -18.67 4.72
C ASP A 150 4.11 -18.80 6.19
N ARG A 151 4.98 -17.90 6.67
CA ARG A 151 5.63 -18.04 7.98
C ARG A 151 5.00 -17.20 9.07
N PHE A 152 4.50 -16.02 8.72
CA PHE A 152 4.09 -15.00 9.68
C PHE A 152 2.61 -14.65 9.55
N LYS A 153 2.06 -14.12 10.64
CA LYS A 153 0.71 -13.54 10.61
C LYS A 153 0.80 -12.19 9.90
N THR A 154 -0.07 -11.98 8.92
CA THR A 154 -0.27 -10.68 8.29
C THR A 154 -0.95 -9.77 9.31
N ALA A 155 -0.40 -8.60 9.56
CA ALA A 155 -0.98 -7.62 10.47
C ALA A 155 -2.16 -6.90 9.78
N TYR A 156 -1.89 -6.33 8.60
CA TYR A 156 -2.89 -5.72 7.74
C TYR A 156 -2.52 -5.88 6.26
N THR A 157 -3.50 -5.69 5.40
CA THR A 157 -3.35 -5.59 3.94
C THR A 157 -4.10 -4.37 3.43
N ASP A 158 -3.62 -3.75 2.35
CA ASP A 158 -4.33 -2.67 1.67
C ASP A 158 -4.90 -3.20 0.34
N LEU A 159 -6.23 -3.20 0.18
CA LEU A 159 -6.90 -3.38 -1.11
C LEU A 159 -7.00 -2.03 -1.82
N ALA A 160 -6.92 -2.04 -3.14
CA ALA A 160 -6.88 -0.86 -3.97
C ALA A 160 -7.71 -1.04 -5.24
N LYS A 161 -8.54 -0.06 -5.57
CA LYS A 161 -9.29 0.03 -6.84
C LYS A 161 -8.87 1.26 -7.61
N ASP A 162 -8.41 1.04 -8.83
CA ASP A 162 -8.13 2.11 -9.79
C ASP A 162 -9.37 2.38 -10.63
N MET A 163 -9.61 3.65 -10.97
CA MET A 163 -10.75 4.08 -11.76
C MET A 163 -10.50 5.44 -12.42
N THR A 164 -11.38 5.83 -13.35
CA THR A 164 -11.37 7.16 -13.96
C THR A 164 -12.49 8.01 -13.36
N ILE A 165 -12.13 9.12 -12.73
CA ILE A 165 -13.07 10.08 -12.13
C ILE A 165 -12.55 11.49 -12.43
N ASP A 166 -13.46 12.42 -12.69
CA ASP A 166 -13.14 13.83 -12.81
C ASP A 166 -12.61 14.41 -11.49
N ASP A 167 -11.69 15.37 -11.61
CA ASP A 167 -10.95 15.91 -10.46
C ASP A 167 -11.88 16.58 -9.45
N ASP A 168 -12.88 17.33 -9.94
CA ASP A 168 -13.84 18.05 -9.10
C ASP A 168 -14.69 17.09 -8.26
N ILE A 169 -15.02 15.92 -8.81
CA ILE A 169 -15.80 14.90 -8.12
C ILE A 169 -14.93 14.20 -7.07
N CYS A 170 -13.69 13.84 -7.43
CA CYS A 170 -12.74 13.16 -6.55
C CYS A 170 -12.29 14.02 -5.37
N ASN A 171 -12.08 15.32 -5.59
CA ASN A 171 -11.57 16.28 -4.59
C ASN A 171 -12.69 16.83 -3.68
N SER A 172 -13.94 16.41 -3.90
CA SER A 172 -15.06 16.79 -3.05
C SER A 172 -15.13 15.91 -1.80
N LYS A 173 -14.85 16.53 -0.65
CA LYS A 173 -15.02 15.91 0.68
C LYS A 173 -16.45 15.39 0.88
N GLU A 174 -17.45 16.12 0.40
CA GLU A 174 -18.87 15.75 0.54
C GLU A 174 -19.24 14.53 -0.31
N ASN A 175 -18.69 14.43 -1.53
CA ASN A 175 -18.90 13.23 -2.34
C ASN A 175 -18.27 12.00 -1.67
N PHE A 176 -17.06 12.14 -1.10
CA PHE A 176 -16.45 11.05 -0.35
C PHE A 176 -17.25 10.66 0.88
N LYS A 177 -17.73 11.65 1.66
CA LYS A 177 -18.60 11.42 2.81
C LYS A 177 -19.84 10.61 2.44
N LYS A 178 -20.50 10.96 1.32
CA LYS A 178 -21.65 10.20 0.79
C LYS A 178 -21.25 8.78 0.37
N ALA A 179 -20.15 8.64 -0.35
CA ALA A 179 -19.69 7.35 -0.87
C ALA A 179 -19.30 6.35 0.22
N VAL A 180 -18.88 6.82 1.42
CA VAL A 180 -18.53 5.94 2.55
C VAL A 180 -19.57 5.92 3.67
N ALA A 181 -20.74 6.54 3.49
CA ALA A 181 -21.74 6.74 4.55
C ALA A 181 -22.21 5.42 5.20
N ASP A 182 -22.27 4.34 4.42
CA ASP A 182 -22.71 3.03 4.92
C ASP A 182 -21.70 2.39 5.86
N ILE A 183 -20.40 2.74 5.73
CA ILE A 183 -19.31 2.10 6.48
C ILE A 183 -18.60 3.03 7.46
N ASN A 184 -18.80 4.34 7.39
CA ASN A 184 -18.11 5.35 8.21
C ASN A 184 -19.11 6.12 9.08
N GLU A 185 -18.81 6.21 10.38
CA GLU A 185 -19.63 6.97 11.35
C GLU A 185 -18.96 8.26 11.84
N GLY A 186 -17.65 8.41 11.62
CA GLY A 186 -16.90 9.56 12.11
C GLY A 186 -16.61 10.63 11.05
N GLU A 187 -15.68 11.52 11.39
CA GLU A 187 -15.32 12.64 10.53
C GLU A 187 -14.47 12.19 9.33
N ILE A 188 -14.73 12.80 8.18
CA ILE A 188 -13.82 12.71 7.04
C ILE A 188 -12.66 13.68 7.22
N TRP A 189 -11.44 13.15 7.23
CA TRP A 189 -10.23 13.94 7.24
C TRP A 189 -9.73 14.20 5.81
N THR A 190 -9.17 15.39 5.53
CA THR A 190 -8.64 15.74 4.20
C THR A 190 -7.18 16.17 4.28
N GLU A 191 -6.35 15.57 3.44
CA GLU A 191 -4.95 15.92 3.26
C GLU A 191 -4.73 16.60 1.92
N ASN A 192 -3.97 17.71 1.91
CA ASN A 192 -3.55 18.41 0.69
C ASN A 192 -4.69 18.71 -0.31
N LYS A 193 -5.91 18.95 0.20
CA LYS A 193 -7.17 19.24 -0.55
C LYS A 193 -7.66 18.17 -1.53
N THR A 194 -6.91 17.08 -1.75
CA THR A 194 -7.13 16.12 -2.85
C THR A 194 -7.17 14.68 -2.38
N THR A 195 -6.91 14.44 -1.09
CA THR A 195 -6.97 13.10 -0.49
C THR A 195 -7.90 13.13 0.70
N HIS A 196 -8.94 12.29 0.67
CA HIS A 196 -9.93 12.19 1.74
C HIS A 196 -9.83 10.85 2.43
N TYR A 197 -9.96 10.84 3.75
CA TYR A 197 -9.78 9.68 4.61
C TYR A 197 -11.00 9.50 5.52
N ALA A 198 -11.43 8.26 5.62
CA ALA A 198 -12.35 7.75 6.64
C ALA A 198 -11.56 6.80 7.54
N ASN A 199 -11.54 7.06 8.85
CA ASN A 199 -10.78 6.26 9.82
C ASN A 199 -11.67 5.62 10.90
N ASP A 200 -12.88 6.13 11.09
CA ASP A 200 -13.85 5.67 12.09
C ASP A 200 -14.94 4.83 11.42
N LEU A 201 -14.56 3.58 11.12
CA LEU A 201 -15.37 2.64 10.35
C LEU A 201 -16.17 1.72 11.28
N LYS A 202 -17.39 1.37 10.85
CA LYS A 202 -18.29 0.45 11.57
C LYS A 202 -17.67 -0.94 11.74
N ASP A 203 -17.08 -1.48 10.68
CA ASP A 203 -16.33 -2.72 10.75
C ASP A 203 -14.94 -2.46 11.35
N LYS A 204 -14.71 -2.98 12.56
CA LYS A 204 -13.44 -2.83 13.30
C LYS A 204 -12.23 -3.46 12.59
N ASN A 205 -12.45 -4.32 11.60
CA ASN A 205 -11.37 -4.85 10.76
C ASN A 205 -10.97 -3.87 9.67
N ILE A 206 -11.81 -2.90 9.29
CA ILE A 206 -11.44 -1.84 8.34
C ILE A 206 -10.80 -0.71 9.13
N LYS A 207 -9.49 -0.52 8.98
CA LYS A 207 -8.76 0.50 9.74
C LYS A 207 -8.85 1.90 9.13
N LYS A 208 -8.96 1.97 7.81
CA LYS A 208 -9.15 3.20 7.06
C LYS A 208 -9.57 2.93 5.62
N VAL A 209 -10.28 3.88 5.03
CA VAL A 209 -10.55 3.98 3.60
C VAL A 209 -10.14 5.37 3.14
N PHE A 210 -9.54 5.49 1.96
CA PHE A 210 -9.18 6.79 1.42
C PHE A 210 -9.17 6.80 -0.09
N ILE A 211 -9.51 7.95 -0.66
CA ILE A 211 -9.45 8.23 -2.10
C ILE A 211 -8.42 9.30 -2.38
N TYR A 212 -7.71 9.17 -3.50
CA TYR A 212 -6.74 10.18 -3.92
C TYR A 212 -6.52 10.18 -5.43
N ASP A 213 -5.93 11.29 -5.90
CA ASP A 213 -5.44 11.42 -7.26
C ASP A 213 -4.16 10.59 -7.50
N LYS A 214 -4.33 9.48 -8.22
CA LYS A 214 -3.25 8.55 -8.49
C LYS A 214 -2.31 9.05 -9.58
N TYR A 215 -2.81 9.79 -10.56
CA TYR A 215 -1.99 10.47 -11.56
C TYR A 215 -1.04 11.49 -10.94
N ILE A 216 -1.55 12.40 -10.09
CA ILE A 216 -0.73 13.37 -9.34
C ILE A 216 0.24 12.63 -8.41
N LYS A 217 -0.21 11.55 -7.75
CA LYS A 217 0.68 10.74 -6.91
C LYS A 217 1.88 10.21 -7.71
N GLU A 218 1.64 9.64 -8.88
CA GLU A 218 2.70 9.05 -9.69
C GLU A 218 3.58 10.10 -10.38
N THR A 219 3.00 11.18 -10.90
CA THR A 219 3.74 12.22 -11.63
C THR A 219 4.53 13.14 -10.70
N THR A 220 3.93 13.63 -9.61
CA THR A 220 4.58 14.59 -8.71
C THR A 220 5.47 13.88 -7.69
N TYR A 221 4.94 12.90 -6.96
CA TYR A 221 5.67 12.29 -5.83
C TYR A 221 6.62 11.19 -6.28
N HIS A 222 6.22 10.41 -7.28
CA HIS A 222 7.05 9.35 -7.82
C HIS A 222 7.84 9.74 -9.07
N LYS A 223 7.70 11.00 -9.53
CA LYS A 223 8.43 11.59 -10.67
C LYS A 223 8.33 10.73 -11.93
N GLN A 224 7.18 10.09 -12.15
CA GLN A 224 6.92 9.31 -13.35
C GLN A 224 6.47 10.22 -14.49
N ARG A 225 6.95 9.95 -15.71
CA ARG A 225 6.42 10.57 -16.93
C ARG A 225 5.23 9.76 -17.42
N LEU A 226 4.02 10.22 -17.11
CA LEU A 226 2.76 9.62 -17.54
C LEU A 226 2.11 10.47 -18.63
N SER A 227 1.38 9.83 -19.55
CA SER A 227 0.54 10.53 -20.53
C SER A 227 -0.55 11.35 -19.82
N THR A 228 -0.83 12.56 -20.32
CA THR A 228 -1.92 13.42 -19.82
C THR A 228 -3.30 12.79 -20.00
N GLN A 229 -3.45 11.78 -20.86
CA GLN A 229 -4.67 10.99 -21.00
C GLN A 229 -5.02 10.25 -19.69
N LEU A 230 -4.06 10.07 -18.77
CA LEU A 230 -4.28 9.46 -17.47
C LEU A 230 -4.65 10.47 -16.37
N LYS A 231 -4.89 11.75 -16.68
CA LYS A 231 -5.14 12.80 -15.65
C LYS A 231 -6.30 12.47 -14.70
N HIS A 232 -7.30 11.74 -15.19
CA HIS A 232 -8.46 11.31 -14.40
C HIS A 232 -8.25 10.00 -13.63
N TRP A 233 -7.03 9.46 -13.60
CA TRP A 233 -6.73 8.23 -12.86
C TRP A 233 -6.74 8.49 -11.36
N LYS A 234 -7.77 7.97 -10.68
CA LYS A 234 -7.94 8.02 -9.22
C LYS A 234 -7.86 6.62 -8.63
N ARG A 235 -7.59 6.56 -7.33
CA ARG A 235 -7.55 5.30 -6.59
C ARG A 235 -8.25 5.41 -5.24
N ILE A 236 -9.06 4.40 -4.92
CA ILE A 236 -9.60 4.15 -3.59
C ILE A 236 -8.76 3.03 -2.96
N GLU A 237 -8.29 3.22 -1.73
CA GLU A 237 -7.56 2.22 -0.95
C GLU A 237 -8.24 1.95 0.39
N MET A 238 -8.36 0.68 0.76
CA MET A 238 -8.91 0.22 2.02
C MET A 238 -7.89 -0.62 2.77
N ARG A 239 -7.60 -0.25 4.01
CA ARG A 239 -6.75 -1.02 4.91
C ARG A 239 -7.58 -1.96 5.76
N VAL A 240 -7.30 -3.25 5.65
CA VAL A 240 -7.97 -4.31 6.39
C VAL A 240 -7.00 -4.99 7.35
N ILE A 241 -7.41 -5.10 8.61
CA ILE A 241 -6.73 -5.85 9.66
C ILE A 241 -6.95 -7.34 9.43
N VAL A 242 -5.85 -8.09 9.38
CA VAL A 242 -5.89 -9.54 9.10
C VAL A 242 -5.59 -10.34 10.37
N LYS A 243 -4.48 -10.03 11.05
CA LYS A 243 -3.99 -10.69 12.28
C LYS A 243 -3.89 -12.23 12.23
N GLN A 244 -3.89 -12.85 11.05
CA GLN A 244 -3.74 -14.29 10.86
C GLN A 244 -2.74 -14.64 9.77
N ARG A 245 -2.30 -15.90 9.72
CA ARG A 245 -1.45 -16.37 8.62
C ARG A 245 -2.28 -16.38 7.35
N TRP A 246 -1.68 -15.97 6.23
CA TRP A 246 -2.40 -15.88 4.97
C TRP A 246 -3.00 -17.21 4.52
N SER A 247 -2.28 -18.33 4.75
CA SER A 247 -2.78 -19.68 4.47
C SER A 247 -4.00 -20.10 5.29
N LYS A 248 -4.32 -19.40 6.37
CA LYS A 248 -5.50 -19.61 7.21
C LYS A 248 -6.54 -18.51 7.06
N TYR A 249 -6.29 -17.52 6.21
CA TYR A 249 -7.20 -16.40 5.99
C TYR A 249 -8.42 -16.87 5.19
N ASP A 250 -9.63 -16.57 5.67
CA ASP A 250 -10.83 -16.80 4.88
C ASP A 250 -10.84 -15.81 3.71
N LYS A 251 -10.72 -16.32 2.49
CA LYS A 251 -10.66 -15.48 1.29
C LYS A 251 -12.01 -14.85 0.95
N LYS A 252 -13.12 -15.36 1.48
CA LYS A 252 -14.43 -14.71 1.36
C LYS A 252 -14.40 -13.31 1.95
N GLU A 253 -13.60 -13.08 3.00
CA GLU A 253 -13.39 -11.75 3.57
C GLU A 253 -12.76 -10.78 2.56
N ILE A 254 -11.80 -11.21 1.74
CA ILE A 254 -11.22 -10.34 0.69
C ILE A 254 -12.31 -9.91 -0.31
N TRP A 255 -13.18 -10.83 -0.69
CA TRP A 255 -14.28 -10.54 -1.62
C TRP A 255 -15.33 -9.61 -1.02
N LYS A 256 -15.69 -9.81 0.25
CA LYS A 256 -16.52 -8.86 1.02
C LYS A 256 -15.93 -7.44 0.98
N TYR A 257 -14.63 -7.26 1.28
CA TYR A 257 -14.02 -5.93 1.24
C TYR A 257 -13.90 -5.38 -0.19
N ASN A 258 -13.73 -6.26 -1.18
CA ASN A 258 -13.77 -5.87 -2.59
C ASN A 258 -15.14 -5.31 -2.98
N GLU A 259 -16.23 -5.96 -2.57
CA GLU A 259 -17.61 -5.51 -2.82
C GLU A 259 -17.91 -4.16 -2.17
N ILE A 260 -17.45 -3.94 -0.93
CA ILE A 260 -17.57 -2.62 -0.29
C ILE A 260 -16.85 -1.56 -1.12
N LEU A 261 -15.65 -1.85 -1.62
CA LEU A 261 -14.93 -0.94 -2.49
C LEU A 261 -15.64 -0.71 -3.84
N ASP A 262 -16.35 -1.72 -4.37
CA ASP A 262 -17.18 -1.57 -5.58
C ASP A 262 -18.37 -0.64 -5.33
N GLN A 263 -19.04 -0.77 -4.18
CA GLN A 263 -20.12 0.13 -3.78
C GLN A 263 -19.62 1.58 -3.68
N ILE A 264 -18.50 1.82 -3.00
CA ILE A 264 -17.89 3.16 -2.90
C ILE A 264 -17.55 3.68 -4.30
N ALA A 265 -16.96 2.86 -5.16
CA ALA A 265 -16.63 3.24 -6.53
C ALA A 265 -17.86 3.60 -7.37
N GLY A 266 -18.97 2.87 -7.20
CA GLY A 266 -20.24 3.14 -7.89
C GLY A 266 -20.83 4.52 -7.58
N HIS A 267 -20.52 5.13 -6.43
CA HIS A 267 -20.91 6.51 -6.12
C HIS A 267 -20.15 7.57 -6.94
N TYR A 268 -19.03 7.20 -7.56
CA TYR A 268 -18.17 8.13 -8.29
C TYR A 268 -18.25 8.00 -9.81
N SER A 269 -18.56 6.81 -10.32
CA SER A 269 -18.50 6.53 -11.75
C SER A 269 -19.62 5.57 -12.14
N GLN A 270 -20.41 5.96 -13.15
CA GLN A 270 -21.42 5.07 -13.74
C GLN A 270 -20.78 3.81 -14.32
N LEU A 271 -19.55 3.90 -14.82
CA LEU A 271 -18.78 2.75 -15.32
C LEU A 271 -18.42 1.75 -14.20
N ALA A 272 -18.50 2.16 -12.93
CA ALA A 272 -18.25 1.31 -11.77
C ALA A 272 -19.54 0.79 -11.10
N ILE A 273 -20.73 1.07 -11.63
CA ILE A 273 -22.01 0.70 -10.99
C ILE A 273 -22.19 -0.83 -10.86
N PHE A 274 -21.60 -1.59 -11.78
CA PHE A 274 -21.58 -3.07 -11.76
C PHE A 274 -20.28 -3.64 -11.15
N GLY A 275 -19.48 -2.79 -10.51
CA GLY A 275 -18.17 -3.12 -9.98
C GLY A 275 -17.03 -2.88 -10.97
N ILE A 276 -15.83 -2.79 -10.42
CA ILE A 276 -14.57 -2.62 -11.15
C ILE A 276 -13.97 -4.00 -11.43
N TYR A 277 -13.31 -4.15 -12.58
CA TYR A 277 -12.57 -5.37 -12.92
C TYR A 277 -11.66 -5.84 -11.76
N ASP A 278 -11.54 -7.16 -11.59
CA ASP A 278 -10.82 -7.81 -10.49
C ASP A 278 -9.72 -8.76 -10.98
N HIS A 279 -9.29 -8.57 -12.22
CA HIS A 279 -8.33 -9.43 -12.90
C HIS A 279 -7.01 -9.54 -12.15
N MET A 280 -6.49 -8.41 -11.66
CA MET A 280 -5.24 -8.41 -10.91
C MET A 280 -5.41 -9.07 -9.54
N LEU A 281 -6.50 -8.77 -8.83
CA LEU A 281 -6.80 -9.40 -7.54
C LEU A 281 -6.87 -10.91 -7.66
N LYS A 282 -7.61 -11.45 -8.64
CA LYS A 282 -7.69 -12.90 -8.92
C LYS A 282 -6.30 -13.50 -9.16
N LYS A 283 -5.47 -12.84 -9.97
CA LYS A 283 -4.09 -13.30 -10.24
C LYS A 283 -3.21 -13.27 -8.99
N GLN A 284 -3.31 -12.24 -8.17
CA GLN A 284 -2.55 -12.11 -6.93
C GLN A 284 -2.97 -13.18 -5.91
N LEU A 285 -4.28 -13.40 -5.72
CA LEU A 285 -4.80 -14.45 -4.84
C LEU A 285 -4.31 -15.84 -5.29
N ALA A 286 -4.43 -16.15 -6.58
CA ALA A 286 -3.92 -17.39 -7.15
C ALA A 286 -2.40 -17.54 -6.96
N TYR A 287 -1.63 -16.45 -7.08
CA TYR A 287 -0.20 -16.46 -6.81
C TYR A 287 0.10 -16.77 -5.33
N PHE A 288 -0.61 -16.13 -4.40
CA PHE A 288 -0.38 -16.33 -2.97
C PHE A 288 -0.75 -17.73 -2.49
N GLU A 289 -1.60 -18.45 -3.23
CA GLU A 289 -1.94 -19.85 -2.99
C GLU A 289 -0.87 -20.82 -3.51
N ASP A 290 -0.58 -20.76 -4.81
CA ASP A 290 0.24 -21.77 -5.50
C ASP A 290 1.74 -21.48 -5.38
N GLY A 291 2.13 -20.19 -5.35
CA GLY A 291 3.53 -19.75 -5.28
C GLY A 291 4.38 -20.07 -6.52
N ARG A 292 3.94 -20.97 -7.39
CA ARG A 292 4.58 -21.35 -8.67
C ARG A 292 4.03 -20.57 -9.87
N ARG A 293 2.81 -20.05 -9.77
CA ARG A 293 2.23 -19.19 -10.82
C ARG A 293 3.12 -17.96 -10.97
N THR A 294 3.39 -17.53 -12.18
CA THR A 294 4.07 -16.26 -12.41
C THR A 294 3.02 -15.17 -12.59
N LEU A 295 3.06 -14.14 -11.75
CA LEU A 295 2.43 -12.87 -12.08
C LEU A 295 3.22 -12.31 -13.28
N LYS A 296 2.70 -12.53 -14.50
CA LYS A 296 3.33 -12.02 -15.73
C LYS A 296 3.45 -10.49 -15.65
N LYS A 297 4.53 -9.97 -16.24
CA LYS A 297 4.90 -8.54 -16.26
C LYS A 297 3.70 -7.65 -16.58
N GLY A 298 3.59 -6.51 -15.88
CA GLY A 298 2.62 -5.45 -16.18
C GLY A 298 2.88 -4.88 -17.58
N ILE A 299 2.19 -5.44 -18.59
CA ILE A 299 2.33 -5.08 -20.01
C ILE A 299 1.37 -3.93 -20.38
N LYS A 300 0.26 -3.75 -19.64
CA LYS A 300 -0.86 -2.88 -20.05
C LYS A 300 -0.48 -1.40 -20.24
N PHE A 301 0.43 -0.84 -19.43
CA PHE A 301 0.75 0.60 -19.47
C PHE A 301 1.90 1.01 -20.40
N LYS A 302 2.59 0.07 -21.06
CA LYS A 302 3.76 0.43 -21.90
C LYS A 302 3.44 1.45 -23.01
N LYS A 303 2.19 1.48 -23.49
CA LYS A 303 1.71 2.44 -24.51
C LYS A 303 1.35 3.83 -23.95
N LEU A 304 1.20 3.96 -22.62
CA LEU A 304 0.81 5.20 -21.92
C LEU A 304 1.94 5.81 -21.07
N LEU A 305 3.08 5.13 -21.02
CA LEU A 305 4.34 5.70 -20.55
C LEU A 305 4.94 6.51 -21.70
N LEU A 306 5.16 7.80 -21.48
CA LEU A 306 5.91 8.60 -22.45
C LEU A 306 7.36 8.10 -22.44
N THR A 307 7.86 7.65 -23.59
CA THR A 307 9.29 7.32 -23.75
C THR A 307 10.14 8.54 -23.40
N ALA A 308 11.28 8.29 -22.76
CA ALA A 308 12.17 9.31 -22.22
C ALA A 308 12.69 10.27 -23.29
#